data_AF-A0A843BLL6-F1
#
_entry.id   AF-A0A843BLL6-F1
#
_cell.length_a   1.000
_cell.length_b   1.000
_cell.length_c   1.000
_cell.angle_alpha   90.00
_cell.angle_beta   90.00
_cell.angle_gamma   90.00
#
_symmetry.space_group_name_H-M   'P 1'
#
loop_
_entity.id
_entity.type
_entity.pdbx_description
1 polymer ?
#
loop_
_entity_poly.entity_id
_entity_poly.type
_entity_poly.pdbx_seq_one_letter_code
_entity_poly.pdbx_strand_id
1 'polypeptide(L)'
;MRIASIEVIGEVAHRHNVPFHTDAAQAAGHIHMDVEAMHIDIMSMSAHKMHGPKGVGALYVRSMRPAVRLEPMIYGGGQEDNQRSGTLNVPAIVGLGKAAQIAQDVMADEAHRHRAWTKQMLGMFGDAGGVLNGHPKSRLAHNLNVRFPGVDGKAIINTVSDRLAISAGSACTTETVEPSHVLLAMGLDEEQAHQSVRFGLGRYTTREETVRAAEIVLDAVRDISHQ
;
A
#
# COMPACT_ATOMS: atom_id res chain seq x y z
N MET A 1 -9.99 -2.99 -0.07
CA MET A 1 -9.20 -1.74 0.07
C MET A 1 -9.68 -0.67 -0.91
N ARG A 2 -9.80 0.59 -0.48
CA ARG A 2 -10.23 1.74 -1.29
C ARG A 2 -9.25 2.91 -1.07
N ILE A 3 -8.94 3.69 -2.10
CA ILE A 3 -8.27 5.00 -1.93
C ILE A 3 -9.26 5.94 -1.26
N ALA A 4 -8.92 6.43 -0.08
CA ALA A 4 -9.75 7.36 0.68
C ALA A 4 -9.94 8.69 -0.07
N SER A 5 -11.07 9.35 0.15
CA SER A 5 -11.39 10.65 -0.44
C SER A 5 -10.71 11.77 0.36
N ILE A 6 -9.37 11.86 0.23
CA ILE A 6 -8.52 12.72 1.07
C ILE A 6 -8.93 14.20 0.99
N GLU A 7 -9.21 14.73 -0.20
CA GLU A 7 -9.65 16.12 -0.39
C GLU A 7 -10.92 16.45 0.41
N VAL A 8 -11.95 15.60 0.34
CA VAL A 8 -13.20 15.78 1.09
C VAL A 8 -12.97 15.69 2.60
N ILE A 9 -12.12 14.75 3.04
CA ILE A 9 -11.80 14.59 4.46
C ILE A 9 -11.05 15.82 4.99
N GLY A 10 -10.07 16.30 4.22
CA GLY A 10 -9.31 17.50 4.55
C GLY A 10 -10.16 18.76 4.57
N GLU A 11 -11.09 18.93 3.63
CA GLU A 11 -12.05 20.04 3.63
C GLU A 11 -12.90 20.04 4.91
N VAL A 12 -13.42 18.87 5.30
CA VAL A 12 -14.20 18.72 6.54
C VAL A 12 -13.35 19.03 7.77
N ALA A 13 -12.12 18.50 7.84
CA ALA A 13 -11.22 18.75 8.96
C ALA A 13 -10.90 20.25 9.11
N HIS A 14 -10.59 20.93 8.00
CA HIS A 14 -10.35 22.37 7.97
C HIS A 14 -11.58 23.18 8.37
N ARG A 15 -12.78 22.79 7.91
CA ARG A 15 -14.05 23.43 8.31
C ARG A 15 -14.27 23.39 9.82
N HIS A 16 -13.76 22.36 10.49
CA HIS A 16 -13.85 22.18 11.93
C HIS A 16 -12.58 22.61 12.69
N ASN A 17 -11.60 23.23 12.02
CA ASN A 17 -10.31 23.61 12.61
C ASN A 17 -9.56 22.44 13.28
N VAL A 18 -9.68 21.24 12.69
CA VAL A 18 -8.99 20.04 13.15
C VAL A 18 -7.79 19.77 12.25
N PRO A 19 -6.57 19.58 12.79
CA PRO A 19 -5.41 19.19 12.00
C PRO A 19 -5.63 17.85 11.29
N PHE A 20 -5.36 17.81 9.99
CA PHE A 20 -5.52 16.61 9.19
C PHE A 20 -4.17 15.92 8.91
N HIS A 21 -3.99 14.74 9.49
CA HIS A 21 -2.91 13.82 9.17
C HIS A 21 -3.37 12.75 8.17
N THR A 22 -2.52 12.47 7.17
CA THR A 22 -2.68 11.30 6.31
C THR A 22 -1.39 10.48 6.23
N ASP A 23 -1.53 9.16 6.39
CA ASP A 23 -0.46 8.22 6.04
C ASP A 23 -0.45 7.97 4.54
N ALA A 24 0.52 8.57 3.85
CA ALA A 24 0.71 8.42 2.42
C ALA A 24 1.81 7.40 2.08
N ALA A 25 2.25 6.54 3.01
CA ALA A 25 3.35 5.61 2.76
C ALA A 25 3.11 4.68 1.55
N GLN A 26 1.86 4.29 1.27
CA GLN A 26 1.51 3.47 0.09
C GLN A 26 1.04 4.30 -1.11
N ALA A 27 0.79 5.60 -0.92
CA ALA A 27 0.24 6.49 -1.94
C ALA A 27 1.33 7.35 -2.61
N ALA A 28 2.24 7.90 -1.81
CA ALA A 28 3.36 8.70 -2.28
C ALA A 28 4.23 7.90 -3.27
N GLY A 29 4.44 8.48 -4.45
CA GLY A 29 5.15 7.82 -5.55
C GLY A 29 4.27 6.90 -6.44
N HIS A 30 3.00 6.70 -6.10
CA HIS A 30 2.05 5.86 -6.86
C HIS A 30 0.83 6.63 -7.38
N ILE A 31 0.43 7.69 -6.68
CA ILE A 31 -0.59 8.65 -7.11
C ILE A 31 -0.10 10.07 -6.84
N HIS A 32 -0.63 11.03 -7.59
CA HIS A 32 -0.31 12.43 -7.39
C HIS A 32 -0.77 12.88 -6.00
N MET A 33 0.15 13.46 -5.23
CA MET A 33 -0.11 13.98 -3.89
C MET A 33 0.07 15.49 -3.92
N ASP A 34 -1.00 16.22 -3.67
CA ASP A 34 -0.98 17.68 -3.59
C ASP A 34 -1.49 18.08 -2.21
N VAL A 35 -0.58 18.52 -1.35
CA VAL A 35 -0.92 18.85 0.04
C VAL A 35 -1.83 20.05 0.17
N GLU A 36 -1.82 20.96 -0.82
CA GLU A 36 -2.69 22.14 -0.83
C GLU A 36 -4.08 21.77 -1.33
N ALA A 37 -4.17 21.14 -2.50
CA ALA A 37 -5.45 20.73 -3.08
C ALA A 37 -6.18 19.69 -2.20
N MET A 38 -5.43 18.89 -1.45
CA MET A 38 -6.01 17.87 -0.56
C MET A 38 -6.18 18.33 0.89
N HIS A 39 -5.88 19.60 1.21
CA HIS A 39 -5.99 20.16 2.56
C HIS A 39 -5.22 19.36 3.64
N ILE A 40 -4.06 18.81 3.28
CA ILE A 40 -3.26 17.97 4.18
C ILE A 40 -2.40 18.87 5.06
N ASP A 41 -2.45 18.68 6.37
CA ASP A 41 -1.62 19.44 7.32
C ASP A 41 -0.37 18.66 7.74
N ILE A 42 -0.49 17.34 7.82
CA ILE A 42 0.61 16.42 8.15
C ILE A 42 0.56 15.22 7.20
N MET A 43 1.67 14.87 6.55
CA MET A 43 1.74 13.71 5.65
C MET A 43 2.94 12.83 5.95
N SER A 44 2.71 11.55 6.21
CA SER A 44 3.78 10.56 6.39
C SER A 44 4.16 9.91 5.06
N MET A 45 5.46 9.79 4.80
CA MET A 45 6.01 9.17 3.59
C MET A 45 7.14 8.20 3.93
N SER A 46 7.29 7.14 3.13
CA SER A 46 8.31 6.11 3.33
C SER A 46 9.06 5.84 2.04
N ALA A 47 10.39 5.93 2.07
CA ALA A 47 11.23 5.82 0.88
C ALA A 47 11.12 4.44 0.22
N HIS A 48 11.14 3.36 1.01
CA HIS A 48 11.15 1.99 0.46
C HIS A 48 9.84 1.56 -0.21
N LYS A 49 8.78 2.37 -0.13
CA LYS A 49 7.53 2.16 -0.89
C LYS A 49 7.53 2.81 -2.26
N MET A 50 8.52 3.66 -2.55
CA MET A 50 8.78 4.27 -3.86
C MET A 50 10.13 3.85 -4.43
N HIS A 51 10.64 2.67 -4.01
CA HIS A 51 11.93 2.09 -4.41
C HIS A 51 13.18 2.84 -3.90
N GLY A 52 13.04 3.62 -2.82
CA GLY A 52 14.16 4.20 -2.08
C GLY A 52 14.71 3.25 -0.99
N PRO A 53 15.75 3.69 -0.25
CA PRO A 53 16.36 2.88 0.79
C PRO A 53 15.40 2.65 1.98
N LYS A 54 15.54 1.49 2.64
CA LYS A 54 14.87 1.24 3.93
C LYS A 54 15.52 2.08 5.03
N GLY A 55 14.77 2.36 6.11
CA GLY A 55 15.28 3.11 7.27
C GLY A 55 15.27 4.63 7.12
N VAL A 56 14.62 5.17 6.08
CA VAL A 56 14.39 6.60 5.90
C VAL A 56 12.96 6.88 5.42
N GLY A 57 12.40 7.99 5.88
CA GLY A 57 11.09 8.49 5.51
C GLY A 57 11.06 10.01 5.72
N ALA A 58 9.90 10.61 5.49
CA ALA A 58 9.70 12.03 5.69
C ALA A 58 8.31 12.28 6.30
N LEU A 59 8.22 13.34 7.10
CA LEU A 59 6.97 13.87 7.61
C LEU A 59 6.83 15.29 7.07
N TYR A 60 5.90 15.51 6.15
CA TYR A 60 5.51 16.86 5.80
C TYR A 60 4.71 17.45 6.95
N VAL A 61 5.02 18.69 7.32
CA VAL A 61 4.30 19.47 8.32
C VAL A 61 4.00 20.84 7.72
N ARG A 62 2.73 21.20 7.64
CA ARG A 62 2.30 22.49 7.11
C ARG A 62 2.85 23.63 7.97
N SER A 63 3.66 24.48 7.36
CA SER A 63 4.32 25.61 8.03
C SER A 63 3.48 26.88 8.05
N MET A 64 2.49 27.02 7.16
CA MET A 64 1.69 28.22 7.03
C MET A 64 0.21 27.91 6.70
N ARG A 65 -0.69 28.70 7.31
CA ARG A 65 -2.12 28.83 6.99
C ARG A 65 -2.90 27.50 6.85
N PRO A 66 -3.26 26.83 7.96
CA PRO A 66 -2.81 27.07 9.34
C PRO A 66 -1.43 26.43 9.59
N ALA A 67 -0.60 27.06 10.41
CA ALA A 67 0.67 26.45 10.80
C ALA A 67 0.41 25.33 11.82
N VAL A 68 0.94 24.13 11.57
CA VAL A 68 0.92 23.03 12.54
C VAL A 68 2.18 23.09 13.39
N ARG A 69 2.00 22.95 14.70
CA ARG A 69 3.09 22.80 15.67
C ARG A 69 3.05 21.40 16.24
N LEU A 70 4.17 20.70 16.13
CA LEU A 70 4.35 19.38 16.72
C LEU A 70 5.39 19.47 17.82
N GLU A 71 5.15 18.76 18.92
CA GLU A 71 6.19 18.54 19.91
C GLU A 71 7.16 17.45 19.40
N PRO A 72 8.49 17.69 19.44
CA PRO A 72 9.46 16.69 19.01
C PRO A 72 9.40 15.42 19.87
N MET A 73 9.41 14.25 19.24
CA MET A 73 9.52 12.98 19.98
C MET A 73 10.98 12.62 20.30
N ILE A 74 11.94 13.21 19.59
CA ILE A 74 13.38 12.94 19.74
C ILE A 74 14.10 14.26 20.04
N TYR A 75 14.48 14.43 21.30
CA TYR A 75 15.21 15.60 21.79
C TYR A 75 16.72 15.40 21.67
N GLY A 76 17.48 16.50 21.50
CA GLY A 76 18.93 16.45 21.28
C GLY A 76 19.46 17.72 20.61
N GLY A 77 20.42 17.55 19.68
CA GLY A 77 21.22 18.64 19.10
C GLY A 77 20.51 19.57 18.09
N GLY A 78 19.19 19.56 18.01
CA GLY A 78 18.41 20.55 17.25
C GLY A 78 18.38 20.38 15.72
N GLN A 79 18.75 19.20 15.20
CA GLN A 79 18.59 18.89 13.77
C GLN A 79 17.12 18.95 13.32
N GLU A 80 16.90 19.14 12.01
CA GLU A 80 15.55 19.29 11.41
C GLU A 80 14.72 20.38 12.13
N ASP A 81 15.31 21.55 12.35
CA ASP A 81 14.68 22.69 13.05
C ASP A 81 14.13 22.34 14.44
N ASN A 82 14.87 21.50 15.18
CA ASN A 82 14.49 20.91 16.47
C ASN A 82 13.34 19.89 16.43
N GLN A 83 12.81 19.55 15.25
CA GLN A 83 11.68 18.62 15.14
C GLN A 83 12.09 17.15 15.30
N ARG A 84 13.34 16.81 14.92
CA ARG A 84 13.85 15.44 14.99
C ARG A 84 15.36 15.46 15.15
N SER A 85 15.82 15.37 16.40
CA SER A 85 17.26 15.38 16.69
C SER A 85 18.00 14.11 16.23
N GLY A 86 19.31 14.25 16.04
CA GLY A 86 20.22 13.19 15.62
C GLY A 86 20.88 13.48 14.27
N THR A 87 22.12 13.02 14.11
CA THR A 87 22.89 13.22 12.86
C THR A 87 22.11 12.72 11.64
N LEU A 88 22.09 13.53 10.59
CA LEU A 88 21.36 13.22 9.37
C LEU A 88 21.98 12.01 8.65
N ASN A 89 21.14 11.06 8.25
CA ASN A 89 21.56 9.96 7.40
C ASN A 89 21.61 10.45 5.94
N VAL A 90 22.61 11.25 5.62
CA VAL A 90 22.76 11.93 4.31
C VAL A 90 22.60 10.98 3.13
N PRO A 91 23.25 9.79 3.07
CA PRO A 91 23.07 8.87 1.95
C PRO A 91 21.61 8.40 1.78
N ALA A 92 20.92 8.11 2.88
CA ALA A 92 19.52 7.68 2.83
C ALA A 92 18.58 8.82 2.42
N ILE A 93 18.83 10.05 2.90
CA ILE A 93 18.06 11.25 2.51
C ILE A 93 18.23 11.53 1.02
N VAL A 94 19.45 11.46 0.49
CA VAL A 94 19.72 11.57 -0.95
C VAL A 94 18.99 10.47 -1.72
N GLY A 95 19.04 9.23 -1.22
CA GLY A 95 18.32 8.10 -1.82
C GLY A 95 16.80 8.29 -1.84
N LEU A 96 16.20 8.84 -0.77
CA LEU A 96 14.79 9.21 -0.73
C LEU A 96 14.48 10.28 -1.78
N GLY A 97 15.26 11.37 -1.84
CA GLY A 97 15.05 12.43 -2.83
C GLY A 97 15.12 11.91 -4.27
N LYS A 98 16.11 11.05 -4.57
CA LYS A 98 16.23 10.44 -5.90
C LYS A 98 15.09 9.48 -6.22
N ALA A 99 14.65 8.68 -5.23
CA ALA A 99 13.52 7.77 -5.40
C ALA A 99 12.21 8.54 -5.67
N ALA A 100 11.98 9.66 -4.95
CA ALA A 100 10.82 10.53 -5.17
C ALA A 100 10.83 11.15 -6.57
N GLN A 101 11.98 11.64 -7.04
CA GLN A 101 12.13 12.15 -8.41
C GLN A 101 11.78 11.07 -9.46
N ILE A 102 12.40 9.89 -9.36
CA ILE A 102 12.13 8.79 -10.31
C ILE A 102 10.65 8.40 -10.27
N ALA A 103 10.09 8.27 -9.06
CA ALA A 103 8.69 7.91 -8.90
C ALA A 103 7.76 8.93 -9.56
N GLN A 104 8.05 10.23 -9.46
CA GLN A 104 7.29 11.27 -10.15
C GLN A 104 7.32 11.11 -11.67
N ASP A 105 8.50 10.82 -12.24
CA ASP A 105 8.69 10.71 -13.69
C ASP A 105 7.94 9.50 -14.29
N VAL A 106 7.84 8.39 -13.56
CA VAL A 106 7.27 7.13 -14.06
C VAL A 106 5.86 6.82 -13.55
N MET A 107 5.33 7.64 -12.64
CA MET A 107 4.10 7.37 -11.89
C MET A 107 2.92 7.01 -12.78
N ALA A 108 2.66 7.82 -13.79
CA ALA A 108 1.50 7.67 -14.67
C ALA A 108 1.60 6.39 -15.52
N ASP A 109 2.79 6.12 -16.07
CA ASP A 109 3.06 4.94 -16.89
C ASP A 109 2.98 3.65 -16.08
N GLU A 110 3.59 3.63 -14.89
CA GLU A 110 3.50 2.50 -13.96
C GLU A 110 2.03 2.24 -13.57
N ALA A 111 1.30 3.29 -13.18
CA ALA A 111 -0.12 3.17 -12.82
C ALA A 111 -0.96 2.62 -13.98
N HIS A 112 -0.72 3.06 -15.21
CA HIS A 112 -1.42 2.57 -16.40
C HIS A 112 -1.14 1.08 -16.63
N ARG A 113 0.14 0.66 -16.65
CA ARG A 113 0.52 -0.75 -16.83
C ARG A 113 -0.01 -1.64 -15.72
N HIS A 114 0.20 -1.27 -14.46
CA HIS A 114 -0.24 -2.05 -13.31
C HIS A 114 -1.76 -2.18 -13.25
N ARG A 115 -2.50 -1.14 -13.64
CA ARG A 115 -3.97 -1.23 -13.73
C ARG A 115 -4.40 -2.26 -14.77
N ALA A 116 -3.77 -2.28 -15.94
CA ALA A 116 -4.07 -3.25 -16.99
C ALA A 116 -3.77 -4.69 -16.53
N TRP A 117 -2.60 -4.91 -15.90
CA TRP A 117 -2.20 -6.24 -15.45
C TRP A 117 -3.03 -6.74 -14.27
N THR A 118 -3.31 -5.90 -13.27
CA THR A 118 -4.21 -6.30 -12.17
C THR A 118 -5.64 -6.54 -12.65
N LYS A 119 -6.11 -5.86 -13.71
CA LYS A 119 -7.40 -6.16 -14.34
C LYS A 119 -7.37 -7.52 -15.04
N GLN A 120 -6.29 -7.84 -15.75
CA GLN A 120 -6.12 -9.14 -16.39
C GLN A 120 -6.09 -10.28 -15.37
N MET A 121 -5.26 -10.17 -14.32
CA MET A 121 -5.20 -11.13 -13.22
C MET A 121 -6.57 -11.32 -12.55
N LEU A 122 -7.28 -10.21 -12.27
CA LEU A 122 -8.62 -10.27 -11.68
C LEU A 122 -9.63 -11.01 -12.58
N GLY A 123 -9.54 -10.86 -13.90
CA GLY A 123 -10.37 -11.62 -14.84
C GLY A 123 -10.10 -13.12 -14.73
N MET A 124 -8.83 -13.52 -14.78
CA MET A 124 -8.42 -14.93 -14.65
C MET A 124 -8.85 -15.53 -13.32
N PHE A 125 -8.70 -14.79 -12.22
CA PHE A 125 -9.17 -15.23 -10.91
C PHE A 125 -10.69 -15.31 -10.83
N GLY A 126 -11.41 -14.36 -11.44
CA GLY A 126 -12.87 -14.35 -11.48
C GLY A 126 -13.45 -15.56 -12.20
N ASP A 127 -12.83 -16.00 -13.30
CA ASP A 127 -13.23 -17.21 -14.04
C ASP A 127 -13.10 -18.49 -13.18
N ALA A 128 -12.26 -18.46 -12.13
CA ALA A 128 -12.08 -19.53 -11.17
C ALA A 128 -12.81 -19.29 -9.83
N GLY A 129 -13.76 -18.36 -9.78
CA GLY A 129 -14.54 -18.06 -8.57
C GLY A 129 -13.86 -17.13 -7.57
N GLY A 130 -12.70 -16.56 -7.91
CA GLY A 130 -12.02 -15.56 -7.10
C GLY A 130 -12.78 -14.24 -7.02
N VAL A 131 -12.85 -13.66 -5.82
CA VAL A 131 -13.62 -12.45 -5.54
C VAL A 131 -12.71 -11.32 -5.06
N LEU A 132 -12.82 -10.14 -5.68
CA LEU A 132 -12.06 -8.96 -5.28
C LEU A 132 -12.43 -8.49 -3.86
N ASN A 133 -11.41 -8.17 -3.06
CA ASN A 133 -11.55 -7.51 -1.77
C ASN A 133 -11.25 -6.02 -1.90
N GLY A 134 -12.30 -5.21 -2.04
CA GLY A 134 -12.17 -3.76 -2.07
C GLY A 134 -12.93 -3.10 -3.19
N HIS A 135 -12.59 -1.84 -3.42
CA HIS A 135 -13.30 -1.05 -4.40
C HIS A 135 -12.82 -1.40 -5.83
N PRO A 136 -13.72 -1.63 -6.79
CA PRO A 136 -13.34 -2.09 -8.14
C PRO A 136 -12.51 -1.05 -8.92
N LYS A 137 -12.81 0.23 -8.71
CA LYS A 137 -12.18 1.36 -9.41
C LYS A 137 -11.15 2.10 -8.54
N SER A 138 -11.59 2.74 -7.46
CA SER A 138 -10.79 3.50 -6.49
C SER A 138 -9.87 2.63 -5.63
N ARG A 139 -8.85 2.02 -6.24
CA ARG A 139 -7.78 1.24 -5.61
C ARG A 139 -6.43 1.61 -6.23
N LEU A 140 -5.34 1.41 -5.50
CA LEU A 140 -3.99 1.56 -6.04
C LEU A 140 -3.79 0.58 -7.20
N ALA A 141 -3.19 1.05 -8.29
CA ALA A 141 -3.08 0.28 -9.53
C ALA A 141 -2.27 -1.00 -9.36
N HIS A 142 -1.22 -0.94 -8.53
CA HIS A 142 -0.32 -2.05 -8.24
C HIS A 142 -0.85 -3.03 -7.19
N ASN A 143 -1.99 -2.76 -6.55
CA ASN A 143 -2.55 -3.58 -5.50
C ASN A 143 -3.75 -4.40 -6.00
N LEU A 144 -3.70 -5.70 -5.78
CA LEU A 144 -4.80 -6.63 -6.00
C LEU A 144 -4.95 -7.52 -4.77
N ASN A 145 -6.11 -7.50 -4.14
CA ASN A 145 -6.45 -8.35 -3.00
C ASN A 145 -7.69 -9.16 -3.38
N VAL A 146 -7.58 -10.48 -3.39
CA VAL A 146 -8.60 -11.41 -3.90
C VAL A 146 -8.76 -12.54 -2.89
N ARG A 147 -9.99 -13.00 -2.69
CA ARG A 147 -10.28 -14.22 -1.92
C ARG A 147 -10.80 -15.32 -2.83
N PHE A 148 -10.50 -16.56 -2.48
CA PHE A 148 -11.03 -17.74 -3.15
C PHE A 148 -11.93 -18.50 -2.16
N PRO A 149 -13.26 -18.44 -2.32
CA PRO A 149 -14.17 -19.11 -1.40
C PRO A 149 -13.84 -20.59 -1.20
N GLY A 150 -13.78 -21.04 0.05
CA GLY A 150 -13.44 -22.41 0.41
C GLY A 150 -11.94 -22.73 0.43
N VAL A 151 -11.05 -21.80 0.06
CA VAL A 151 -9.61 -22.04 -0.01
C VAL A 151 -8.85 -21.12 0.94
N ASP A 152 -8.13 -21.71 1.89
CA ASP A 152 -7.31 -20.95 2.85
C ASP A 152 -6.17 -20.21 2.14
N GLY A 153 -6.04 -18.90 2.38
CA GLY A 153 -5.05 -18.06 1.75
C GLY A 153 -3.61 -18.40 2.14
N LYS A 154 -3.37 -18.92 3.35
CA LYS A 154 -2.04 -19.39 3.76
C LYS A 154 -1.67 -20.69 3.06
N ALA A 155 -2.64 -21.58 2.84
CA ALA A 155 -2.41 -22.78 2.03
C ALA A 155 -1.93 -22.38 0.63
N ILE A 156 -2.58 -21.41 -0.02
CA ILE A 156 -2.12 -20.88 -1.32
C ILE A 156 -0.68 -20.36 -1.23
N ILE A 157 -0.38 -19.49 -0.24
CA ILE A 157 0.96 -18.89 -0.07
C ILE A 157 2.03 -19.97 0.13
N ASN A 158 1.76 -20.97 0.96
CA ASN A 158 2.69 -22.06 1.21
C ASN A 158 2.95 -22.89 -0.06
N THR A 159 1.88 -23.24 -0.79
CA THR A 159 1.95 -24.05 -2.03
C THR A 159 2.72 -23.35 -3.16
N VAL A 160 2.71 -22.01 -3.20
CA VAL A 160 3.42 -21.24 -4.25
C VAL A 160 4.75 -20.64 -3.79
N SER A 161 5.14 -20.83 -2.53
CA SER A 161 6.27 -20.10 -1.89
C SER A 161 7.63 -20.31 -2.56
N ASP A 162 7.82 -21.42 -3.26
CA ASP A 162 9.03 -21.75 -4.01
C ASP A 162 9.11 -21.03 -5.37
N ARG A 163 7.98 -20.54 -5.88
CA ARG A 163 7.85 -19.96 -7.23
C ARG A 163 7.37 -18.52 -7.24
N LEU A 164 6.66 -18.08 -6.21
CA LEU A 164 5.99 -16.78 -6.18
C LEU A 164 5.97 -16.19 -4.76
N ALA A 165 6.47 -14.95 -4.64
CA ALA A 165 6.37 -14.18 -3.41
C ALA A 165 5.05 -13.38 -3.36
N ILE A 166 4.14 -13.81 -2.49
CA ILE A 166 2.85 -13.17 -2.22
C ILE A 166 2.62 -13.02 -0.71
N SER A 167 1.60 -12.28 -0.31
CA SER A 167 1.27 -12.05 1.09
C SER A 167 -0.18 -12.37 1.38
N ALA A 168 -0.46 -12.77 2.62
CA ALA A 168 -1.84 -12.83 3.12
C ALA A 168 -2.38 -11.40 3.30
N GLY A 169 -3.59 -11.26 3.84
CA GLY A 169 -4.10 -9.99 4.37
C GLY A 169 -3.10 -9.27 5.31
N SER A 170 -3.44 -8.07 5.78
CA SER A 170 -2.52 -7.18 6.54
C SER A 170 -1.92 -7.74 7.84
N ALA A 171 -2.27 -8.96 8.27
CA ALA A 171 -1.69 -9.67 9.40
C ALA A 171 -0.41 -10.41 9.00
N CYS A 172 0.70 -9.67 8.85
CA CYS A 172 2.03 -10.28 8.92
C CYS A 172 2.51 -10.16 10.38
N THR A 173 2.97 -11.28 10.96
CA THR A 173 3.82 -11.42 12.16
C THR A 173 3.22 -11.57 13.57
N THR A 174 2.12 -12.30 13.77
CA THR A 174 1.75 -12.78 15.12
C THR A 174 1.73 -14.31 15.18
N GLU A 175 2.21 -14.89 16.28
CA GLU A 175 2.13 -16.33 16.57
C GLU A 175 0.68 -16.85 16.57
N THR A 176 -0.27 -15.94 16.82
CA THR A 176 -1.71 -16.15 16.61
C THR A 176 -2.13 -15.70 15.22
N VAL A 177 -2.79 -16.61 14.50
CA VAL A 177 -3.38 -16.32 13.18
C VAL A 177 -4.67 -15.54 13.39
N GLU A 178 -4.54 -14.23 13.56
CA GLU A 178 -5.71 -13.37 13.63
C GLU A 178 -6.14 -12.91 12.23
N PRO A 179 -7.45 -12.89 11.94
CA PRO A 179 -7.97 -12.37 10.69
C PRO A 179 -7.58 -10.89 10.52
N SER A 180 -7.44 -10.46 9.26
CA SER A 180 -7.08 -9.08 8.95
C SER A 180 -8.15 -8.11 9.46
N HIS A 181 -7.83 -7.30 10.47
CA HIS A 181 -8.71 -6.24 10.99
C HIS A 181 -9.21 -5.28 9.89
N VAL A 182 -8.43 -5.07 8.82
CA VAL A 182 -8.85 -4.26 7.67
C VAL A 182 -9.95 -4.94 6.86
N LEU A 183 -9.84 -6.26 6.64
CA LEU A 183 -10.86 -7.01 5.92
C LEU A 183 -12.14 -7.12 6.75
N LEU A 184 -12.01 -7.36 8.06
CA LEU A 184 -13.15 -7.34 8.98
C LEU A 184 -13.87 -5.98 8.99
N ALA A 185 -13.12 -4.86 9.07
CA ALA A 185 -13.68 -3.52 9.01
C ALA A 185 -14.36 -3.20 7.65
N MET A 186 -14.03 -3.95 6.59
CA MET A 186 -14.71 -3.86 5.30
C MET A 186 -15.99 -4.70 5.23
N GLY A 187 -16.35 -5.43 6.30
CA GLY A 187 -17.55 -6.26 6.38
C GLY A 187 -17.35 -7.70 5.92
N LEU A 188 -16.10 -8.18 5.78
CA LEU A 188 -15.83 -9.60 5.60
C LEU A 188 -15.91 -10.30 6.96
N ASP A 189 -16.39 -11.53 6.97
CA ASP A 189 -16.24 -12.41 8.14
C ASP A 189 -14.81 -12.97 8.25
N GLU A 190 -14.53 -13.68 9.34
CA GLU A 190 -13.20 -14.24 9.61
C GLU A 190 -12.77 -15.27 8.55
N GLU A 191 -13.71 -16.09 8.07
CA GLU A 191 -13.46 -17.11 7.06
C GLU A 191 -13.02 -16.46 5.75
N GLN A 192 -13.78 -15.47 5.28
CA GLN A 192 -13.45 -14.69 4.09
C GLN A 192 -12.12 -13.95 4.23
N ALA A 193 -11.80 -13.47 5.44
CA ALA A 193 -10.52 -12.83 5.72
C ALA A 193 -9.34 -13.82 5.60
N HIS A 194 -9.51 -15.07 6.06
CA HIS A 194 -8.50 -16.13 5.92
C HIS A 194 -8.34 -16.62 4.48
N GLN A 195 -9.40 -16.57 3.67
CA GLN A 195 -9.37 -16.94 2.24
C GLN A 195 -8.68 -15.90 1.35
N SER A 196 -8.19 -14.79 1.92
CA SER A 196 -7.71 -13.63 1.17
C SER A 196 -6.20 -13.62 0.92
N VAL A 197 -5.81 -13.34 -0.32
CA VAL A 197 -4.42 -13.22 -0.80
C VAL A 197 -4.20 -11.84 -1.43
N ARG A 198 -3.03 -11.26 -1.19
CA ARG A 198 -2.63 -9.95 -1.72
C ARG A 198 -1.42 -10.07 -2.65
N PHE A 199 -1.61 -9.53 -3.85
CA PHE A 199 -0.62 -9.36 -4.89
C PHE A 199 -0.22 -7.89 -4.99
N GLY A 200 1.09 -7.65 -5.03
CA GLY A 200 1.68 -6.33 -5.23
C GLY A 200 2.56 -6.34 -6.46
N LEU A 201 2.29 -5.44 -7.41
CA LEU A 201 3.12 -5.25 -8.58
C LEU A 201 4.20 -4.20 -8.29
N GLY A 202 5.41 -4.43 -8.77
CA GLY A 202 6.52 -3.49 -8.66
C GLY A 202 6.88 -2.83 -9.99
N ARG A 203 7.82 -1.89 -9.95
CA ARG A 203 8.39 -1.25 -11.15
C ARG A 203 8.94 -2.27 -12.15
N TYR A 204 9.56 -3.32 -11.62
CA TYR A 204 10.26 -4.33 -12.41
C TYR A 204 9.39 -5.53 -12.77
N THR A 205 8.13 -5.58 -12.30
CA THR A 205 7.21 -6.63 -12.70
C THR A 205 6.88 -6.49 -14.18
N THR A 206 6.89 -7.61 -14.90
CA THR A 206 6.55 -7.71 -16.31
C THR A 206 5.13 -8.25 -16.50
N ARG A 207 4.56 -8.04 -17.70
CA ARG A 207 3.24 -8.60 -18.02
C ARG A 207 3.25 -10.12 -17.94
N GLU A 208 4.31 -10.74 -18.44
CA GLU A 208 4.51 -12.18 -18.51
C GLU A 208 4.57 -12.79 -17.11
N GLU A 209 5.25 -12.13 -16.17
CA GLU A 209 5.25 -12.52 -14.76
C GLU A 209 3.86 -12.41 -14.12
N THR A 210 3.06 -11.40 -14.46
CA THR A 210 1.69 -11.30 -13.92
C THR A 210 0.77 -12.42 -14.40
N VAL A 211 0.90 -12.83 -15.67
CA VAL A 211 0.14 -13.95 -16.23
C VAL A 211 0.59 -15.26 -15.59
N ARG A 212 1.91 -15.51 -15.54
CA ARG A 212 2.48 -16.70 -14.91
C ARG A 212 2.11 -16.79 -13.42
N ALA A 213 2.15 -15.68 -12.70
CA ALA A 213 1.75 -15.64 -11.29
C ALA A 213 0.28 -16.01 -11.12
N ALA A 214 -0.61 -15.55 -12.01
CA ALA A 214 -2.01 -15.93 -11.96
C ALA A 214 -2.21 -17.42 -12.26
N GLU A 215 -1.52 -17.98 -13.26
CA GLU A 215 -1.55 -19.42 -13.57
C GLU A 215 -1.09 -20.27 -12.38
N ILE A 216 0.06 -19.95 -11.78
CA ILE A 216 0.60 -20.64 -10.60
C ILE A 216 -0.40 -20.66 -9.44
N VAL A 217 -1.08 -19.53 -9.19
CA VAL A 217 -2.09 -19.41 -8.13
C VAL A 217 -3.32 -20.23 -8.46
N LEU A 218 -3.80 -20.20 -9.71
CA LEU A 218 -4.97 -20.96 -10.12
C LEU A 218 -4.74 -22.47 -10.02
N ASP A 219 -3.55 -22.94 -10.37
CA ASP A 219 -3.17 -24.35 -10.20
C ASP A 219 -3.15 -24.72 -8.71
N ALA A 220 -2.55 -23.89 -7.85
CA ALA A 220 -2.57 -24.11 -6.41
C ALA A 220 -4.01 -24.13 -5.82
N VAL A 221 -4.88 -23.24 -6.27
CA VAL A 221 -6.30 -23.20 -5.85
C VAL A 221 -7.02 -24.48 -6.24
N ARG A 222 -6.79 -25.01 -7.45
CA ARG A 222 -7.36 -26.30 -7.90
C ARG A 222 -6.85 -27.45 -7.04
N ASP A 223 -5.53 -27.53 -6.84
CA ASP A 223 -4.90 -28.60 -6.07
C ASP A 223 -5.42 -28.66 -4.62
N ILE A 224 -5.61 -27.50 -3.99
CA ILE A 224 -6.14 -27.41 -2.62
C ILE A 224 -7.64 -27.73 -2.59
N SER A 225 -8.42 -27.30 -3.58
CA SER A 225 -9.87 -27.54 -3.62
C SER A 225 -10.25 -29.00 -3.88
N HIS A 226 -9.30 -29.82 -4.36
CA HIS A 226 -9.48 -31.24 -4.63
C HIS A 226 -8.96 -32.17 -3.52
N GLN A 227 -8.41 -31.61 -2.43
CA GLN A 227 -8.01 -32.33 -1.21
C GLN A 227 -9.14 -32.33 -0.18
#